data_AF-A0A8T6C3F1-F1
#
_entry.id   AF-A0A8T6C3F1-F1
#
_cell.length_a   1.000
_cell.length_b   1.000
_cell.length_c   1.000
_cell.angle_alpha   90.00
_cell.angle_beta   90.00
_cell.angle_gamma   90.00
#
_symmetry.space_group_name_H-M   'P 1'
#
loop_
_entity.id
_entity.type
_entity.pdbx_description
1 polymer ?
#
loop_
_entity_poly.entity_id
_entity_poly.type
_entity_poly.pdbx_seq_one_letter_code
_entity_poly.pdbx_strand_id
1 'polypeptide(L)'
;MADTTAQRWMRLMGGQGRPTARPPSDADVADNVARYPERAAQALVDQSRRQGQAASARQARGWISRQLEEAAELLDQPTRDRIAQLAHVQIAKRFPEDSSEDGSNS
;
A
#
# COMPACT_ATOMS: atom_id res chain seq x y z
N MET A 1 17.85 -13.71 -7.96
CA MET A 1 17.81 -13.16 -6.59
C MET A 1 16.41 -12.59 -6.40
N ALA A 2 15.69 -12.98 -5.35
CA ALA A 2 14.37 -12.41 -5.06
C ALA A 2 14.52 -11.00 -4.48
N ASP A 3 13.69 -10.06 -4.91
CA ASP A 3 13.59 -8.72 -4.30
C ASP A 3 13.19 -8.89 -2.82
N THR A 4 13.93 -8.28 -1.88
CA THR A 4 13.53 -8.28 -0.46
C THR A 4 12.32 -7.40 -0.22
N THR A 5 11.54 -7.66 0.84
CA THR A 5 10.37 -6.84 1.21
C THR A 5 10.71 -5.34 1.27
N ALA A 6 11.83 -4.98 1.90
CA ALA A 6 12.30 -3.59 1.96
C ALA A 6 12.58 -2.96 0.57
N GLN A 7 13.15 -3.71 -0.37
CA GLN A 7 13.38 -3.22 -1.74
C GLN A 7 12.06 -2.97 -2.49
N ARG A 8 11.06 -3.83 -2.29
CA ARG A 8 9.71 -3.64 -2.87
C ARG A 8 9.07 -2.37 -2.30
N TRP A 9 9.11 -2.19 -0.99
CA TRP A 9 8.54 -1.02 -0.31
C TRP A 9 9.24 0.30 -0.67
N MET A 10 10.55 0.28 -0.84
CA MET A 10 11.32 1.43 -1.31
C MET A 10 10.94 1.85 -2.73
N ARG A 11 10.76 0.88 -3.63
CA ARG A 11 10.31 1.12 -5.01
C ARG A 11 8.88 1.67 -5.05
N LEU A 12 8.01 1.13 -4.18
CA LEU A 12 6.64 1.58 -3.94
C LEU A 12 6.57 3.04 -3.49
N MET A 13 7.36 3.40 -2.49
CA MET A 13 7.42 4.75 -1.92
C MET A 13 8.06 5.79 -2.84
N GLY A 14 8.45 5.38 -4.06
CA GLY A 14 9.03 6.25 -5.06
C GLY A 14 10.33 6.83 -4.56
N GLY A 15 11.30 5.97 -4.24
CA GLY A 15 12.66 6.34 -3.86
C GLY A 15 13.33 7.27 -4.87
N GLN A 16 12.94 8.54 -4.89
CA GLN A 16 13.67 9.67 -5.42
C GLN A 16 14.61 10.16 -4.32
N GLY A 17 15.32 9.22 -3.70
CA GLY A 17 16.54 9.56 -2.97
C GLY A 17 17.61 9.69 -4.02
N ARG A 18 18.30 10.83 -4.05
CA ARG A 18 19.59 11.01 -4.75
C ARG A 18 20.43 9.73 -4.65
N PRO A 19 21.28 9.40 -5.63
CA PRO A 19 22.18 8.26 -5.53
C PRO A 19 23.04 8.40 -4.27
N THR A 20 22.60 7.78 -3.18
CA THR A 20 23.38 7.65 -1.95
C THR A 20 24.32 6.49 -2.16
N ALA A 21 25.57 6.63 -1.68
CA ALA A 21 26.61 5.62 -1.87
C ALA A 21 26.30 4.25 -1.24
N ARG A 22 25.20 4.13 -0.48
CA ARG A 22 24.72 2.89 0.13
C ARG A 22 23.21 2.73 -0.13
N PRO A 23 22.75 1.50 -0.45
CA PRO A 23 21.32 1.19 -0.47
C PRO A 23 20.71 1.38 0.92
N PRO A 24 19.46 1.87 1.04
CA PRO A 24 18.79 2.01 2.33
C PRO A 24 18.66 0.67 3.04
N SER A 25 18.83 0.68 4.36
CA SER A 25 18.58 -0.48 5.21
C SER A 25 17.08 -0.67 5.46
N ASP A 26 16.70 -1.85 5.96
CA ASP A 26 15.32 -2.14 6.36
C ASP A 26 14.80 -1.13 7.40
N ALA A 27 15.66 -0.70 8.34
CA ALA A 27 15.32 0.33 9.31
C ALA A 27 15.02 1.69 8.66
N ASP A 28 15.78 2.08 7.63
CA ASP A 28 15.53 3.32 6.88
C ASP A 28 14.19 3.27 6.13
N VAL A 29 13.87 2.09 5.56
CA VAL A 29 12.59 1.89 4.88
C VAL A 29 11.44 1.94 5.88
N ALA A 30 11.57 1.26 7.02
CA ALA A 30 10.56 1.27 8.07
C ALA A 30 10.31 2.68 8.62
N ASP A 31 11.36 3.43 8.95
CA ASP A 31 11.25 4.82 9.43
C ASP A 31 10.60 5.73 8.38
N ASN A 32 10.99 5.60 7.11
CA ASN A 32 10.41 6.40 6.03
C ASN A 32 8.92 6.07 5.81
N VAL A 33 8.53 4.80 5.90
CA VAL A 33 7.13 4.38 5.78
C VAL A 33 6.31 4.86 6.99
N ALA A 34 6.87 4.78 8.19
CA ALA A 34 6.23 5.27 9.42
C ALA A 34 6.05 6.81 9.43
N ARG A 35 6.99 7.57 8.84
CA ARG A 35 6.88 9.03 8.69
C ARG A 35 5.87 9.46 7.63
N TYR A 36 5.65 8.64 6.59
CA TYR A 36 4.80 8.99 5.44
C TYR A 36 3.76 7.90 5.10
N PRO A 37 2.91 7.50 6.06
CA PRO A 37 1.95 6.41 5.86
C PRO A 37 0.90 6.72 4.78
N GLU A 38 0.57 8.00 4.56
CA GLU A 38 -0.35 8.41 3.48
C GLU A 38 0.23 8.13 2.09
N ARG A 39 1.53 8.39 1.91
CA ARG A 39 2.23 8.08 0.64
C ARG A 39 2.31 6.58 0.42
N ALA A 40 2.56 5.82 1.49
CA ALA A 40 2.58 4.36 1.45
C ALA A 40 1.22 3.77 1.05
N ALA A 41 0.15 4.23 1.69
CA ALA A 41 -1.22 3.83 1.35
C ALA A 41 -1.55 4.17 -0.11
N GLN A 42 -1.21 5.38 -0.56
CA GLN A 42 -1.41 5.84 -1.93
C GLN A 42 -0.67 4.97 -2.96
N ALA A 43 0.59 4.67 -2.70
CA ALA A 43 1.40 3.82 -3.57
C ALA A 43 0.83 2.40 -3.68
N LEU A 44 0.37 1.81 -2.57
CA LEU A 44 -0.26 0.49 -2.57
C LEU A 44 -1.58 0.48 -3.35
N VAL A 45 -2.43 1.50 -3.18
CA VAL A 45 -3.68 1.60 -3.95
C VAL A 45 -3.39 1.77 -5.44
N ASP A 46 -2.43 2.63 -5.81
CA ASP A 46 -2.03 2.82 -7.20
C ASP A 46 -1.44 1.53 -7.81
N GLN A 47 -0.63 0.79 -7.06
CA GLN A 47 -0.06 -0.48 -7.52
C GLN A 47 -1.12 -1.57 -7.68
N SER A 48 -2.09 -1.65 -6.76
CA SER A 48 -3.18 -2.64 -6.84
C SER A 48 -3.98 -2.52 -8.14
N ARG A 49 -4.10 -1.29 -8.67
CA ARG A 49 -4.73 -1.00 -9.97
C ARG A 49 -3.80 -1.30 -11.15
N ARG A 50 -2.55 -0.83 -11.10
CA ARG A 50 -1.59 -0.99 -12.22
C ARG A 50 -1.29 -2.44 -12.56
N GLN A 51 -1.24 -3.31 -11.55
CA GLN A 51 -0.99 -4.74 -11.76
C GLN A 51 -2.23 -5.52 -12.21
N GLY A 52 -3.39 -4.86 -12.43
CA GLY A 52 -4.64 -5.52 -12.78
C GLY A 52 -5.15 -6.50 -11.69
N GLN A 53 -4.62 -6.39 -10.46
CA GLN A 53 -4.95 -7.32 -9.37
C GLN A 53 -6.28 -6.98 -8.70
N ALA A 54 -6.76 -5.74 -8.86
CA ALA A 54 -8.01 -5.27 -8.28
C ALA A 54 -8.93 -4.64 -9.32
N ALA A 55 -9.95 -5.41 -9.73
CA ALA A 55 -11.11 -4.93 -10.48
C ALA A 55 -12.20 -4.35 -9.56
N SER A 56 -12.13 -4.58 -8.25
CA SER A 56 -13.09 -4.07 -7.26
C SER A 56 -12.43 -3.56 -5.98
N ALA A 57 -13.18 -2.80 -5.19
CA ALA A 57 -12.73 -2.30 -3.89
C ALA A 57 -12.33 -3.44 -2.95
N ARG A 58 -13.08 -4.56 -3.00
CA ARG A 58 -12.81 -5.76 -2.20
C ARG A 58 -11.46 -6.41 -2.55
N GLN A 59 -11.17 -6.55 -3.84
CA GLN A 59 -9.90 -7.11 -4.30
C GLN A 59 -8.72 -6.21 -3.93
N ALA A 60 -8.87 -4.89 -4.08
CA ALA A 60 -7.86 -3.91 -3.66
C ALA A 60 -7.55 -4.04 -2.17
N ARG A 61 -8.58 -4.08 -1.31
CA ARG A 61 -8.41 -4.27 0.14
C ARG A 61 -7.67 -5.57 0.46
N GLY A 62 -8.09 -6.69 -0.14
CA GLY A 62 -7.46 -7.99 0.10
C GLY A 62 -6.00 -8.04 -0.33
N TRP A 63 -5.66 -7.43 -1.47
CA TRP A 63 -4.28 -7.34 -1.93
C TRP A 63 -3.41 -6.50 -0.98
N ILE A 64 -3.91 -5.34 -0.56
CA ILE A 64 -3.19 -4.44 0.36
C ILE A 64 -2.96 -5.11 1.71
N SER A 65 -3.97 -5.82 2.26
CA SER A 65 -3.80 -6.57 3.50
C SER A 65 -2.67 -7.60 3.40
N ARG A 66 -2.57 -8.35 2.30
CA ARG A 66 -1.46 -9.29 2.09
C ARG A 66 -0.10 -8.60 2.02
N GLN A 67 -0.01 -7.45 1.34
CA GLN A 67 1.25 -6.69 1.28
C GLN A 67 1.68 -6.17 2.65
N LEU A 68 0.74 -5.80 3.52
CA LEU A 68 1.02 -5.39 4.89
C LEU A 68 1.38 -6.59 5.79
N GLU A 69 0.81 -7.77 5.54
CA GLU A 69 1.19 -9.00 6.23
C GLU A 69 2.61 -9.44 5.85
N GLU A 70 2.97 -9.39 4.56
CA GLU A 70 4.35 -9.60 4.09
C GLU A 70 5.33 -8.56 4.68
N ALA A 71 4.84 -7.36 5.00
CA ALA A 71 5.62 -6.30 5.63
C ALA A 71 5.72 -6.42 7.16
N ALA A 72 5.14 -7.45 7.79
CA ALA A 72 5.15 -7.58 9.25
C ALA A 72 6.55 -7.72 9.85
N GLU A 73 7.50 -8.27 9.09
CA GLU A 73 8.90 -8.38 9.49
C GLU A 73 9.64 -7.03 9.46
N LEU A 74 9.09 -6.05 8.73
CA LEU A 74 9.69 -4.74 8.48
C LEU A 74 8.99 -3.62 9.26
N LEU A 75 7.66 -3.67 9.34
CA LEU A 75 6.80 -2.62 9.85
C LEU A 75 6.08 -3.08 11.11
N ASP A 76 6.06 -2.23 12.12
CA ASP A 76 5.29 -2.47 13.34
C ASP A 76 3.78 -2.49 13.06
N GLN A 77 3.03 -3.09 13.98
CA GLN A 77 1.57 -3.21 13.86
C GLN A 77 0.87 -1.83 13.74
N PRO A 78 1.22 -0.80 14.54
CA PRO A 78 0.58 0.51 14.44
C PRO A 78 0.75 1.17 13.07
N THR A 79 1.94 1.10 12.46
CA THR A 79 2.19 1.66 11.13
C THR A 79 1.37 0.92 10.07
N ARG A 80 1.31 -0.41 10.15
CA ARG A 80 0.54 -1.22 9.20
C ARG A 80 -0.95 -0.93 9.30
N ASP A 81 -1.50 -0.84 10.51
CA ASP A 81 -2.91 -0.51 10.73
C ASP A 81 -3.24 0.89 10.20
N ARG A 82 -2.33 1.86 10.41
CA ARG A 82 -2.50 3.21 9.89
C ARG A 82 -2.54 3.25 8.37
N ILE A 83 -1.64 2.53 7.71
CA ILE A 83 -1.60 2.42 6.24
C ILE A 83 -2.87 1.74 5.72
N ALA A 84 -3.33 0.66 6.36
CA ALA A 84 -4.56 -0.04 5.98
C ALA A 84 -5.79 0.89 6.05
N GLN A 85 -5.93 1.66 7.12
CA GLN A 85 -7.02 2.62 7.29
C GLN A 85 -7.00 3.70 6.19
N LEU A 86 -5.83 4.27 5.92
CA LEU A 86 -5.65 5.29 4.88
C LEU A 86 -5.95 4.73 3.48
N ALA A 87 -5.47 3.51 3.20
CA ALA A 87 -5.73 2.83 1.94
C ALA A 87 -7.23 2.55 1.76
N HIS A 88 -7.95 2.17 2.81
CA HIS A 88 -9.39 1.96 2.76
C HIS A 88 -10.12 3.24 2.33
N VAL A 89 -9.81 4.39 2.94
CA VAL A 89 -10.41 5.68 2.57
C VAL A 89 -10.14 6.00 1.10
N GLN A 90 -8.94 5.72 0.61
CA GLN A 90 -8.58 5.98 -0.78
C GLN A 90 -9.24 5.03 -1.78
N ILE A 91 -9.38 3.75 -1.43
CA ILE A 91 -10.12 2.76 -2.24
C ILE A 91 -11.57 3.19 -2.38
N ALA A 92 -12.24 3.57 -1.28
CA ALA A 92 -13.63 4.01 -1.32
C ALA A 92 -13.86 5.22 -2.26
N LYS A 93 -12.89 6.15 -2.33
CA LYS A 93 -12.94 7.28 -3.26
C LYS A 93 -12.72 6.90 -4.73
N ARG A 94 -12.07 5.76 -4.99
CA ARG A 94 -11.56 5.38 -6.33
C ARG A 94 -12.35 4.25 -7.00
N PHE A 95 -13.15 3.52 -6.23
CA PHE A 95 -14.08 2.49 -6.69
C PHE A 95 -15.52 2.88 -6.32
N PRO A 96 -16.11 3.88 -6.99
CA PRO A 96 -17.47 4.34 -6.67
C PRO A 96 -18.55 3.30 -7.03
N GLU A 97 -18.25 2.34 -7.91
CA GLU A 97 -19.22 1.37 -8.45
C GLU A 97 -19.69 0.31 -7.44
N ASP A 98 -19.00 0.14 -6.29
CA ASP A 98 -19.47 -0.69 -5.16
C ASP A 98 -20.48 0.06 -4.24
N SER A 99 -20.74 1.35 -4.49
CA SER A 99 -21.69 2.17 -3.70
C SER A 99 -23.07 2.32 -4.38
N SER A 100 -23.31 1.59 -5.47
CA SER A 100 -24.54 1.67 -6.26
C SER A 100 -25.15 0.29 -6.47
N GLU A 101 -25.41 -0.42 -5.38
CA GLU A 101 -26.34 -1.56 -5.36
C GLU A 101 -27.47 -1.27 -4.35
N ASP A 102 -28.06 -0.07 -4.45
CA ASP A 102 -29.38 0.23 -3.89
C ASP A 102 -30.26 0.78 -5.04
N GLY A 103 -30.34 -0.03 -6.08
CA GLY A 103 -31.24 0.09 -7.21
C GLY A 103 -32.18 -1.11 -7.23
N SER A 104 -32.82 -1.44 -6.12
CA SER A 104 -33.96 -2.37 -6.11
C SER A 104 -35.24 -1.59 -5.91
N ASN A 105 -35.76 -1.20 -7.06
CA ASN A 105 -37.13 -0.82 -7.36
C ASN A 105 -38.15 -1.83 -6.78
N SER A 106 -39.06 -1.38 -5.92
CA SER A 106 -40.38 -1.98 -5.67
C SER A 106 -41.33 -0.95 -5.09
#